data_AF-A0A1G9G625-F1
#
_entry.id   AF-A0A1G9G625-F1
#
_cell.length_a   1.000
_cell.length_b   1.000
_cell.length_c   1.000
_cell.angle_alpha   90.00
_cell.angle_beta   90.00
_cell.angle_gamma   90.00
#
_symmetry.space_group_name_H-M   'P 1'
#
loop_
_entity.id
_entity.type
_entity.pdbx_description
1 polymer ?
#
loop_
_entity_poly.entity_id
_entity_poly.type
_entity_poly.pdbx_seq_one_letter_code
_entity_poly.pdbx_strand_id
1 'polypeptide(L)'
;MTSALAAATSPEGPNVREGWIDSARGLAIILVVLFHAVINLDLVGLAGPWSRLAHPLDTFRMPLFFFLSGLLAPSLLARPLREVLRTRCLNLIYLYVLWCLLLGIFRALLPHPPPDAFASIARILVEPNVYLWFLYTLCLFTLVGWLTRRLPAWLVVGTALLCSAVFAAGLVSTGDVPWDKTFRYWFFFVLASRTAPTVRSLVPRMRPVHVVGAGVAYVLTLGFFLYIADDRILFVRPMLGLLAVAAGCGLGVLIARVPALGFVRHLGTRTLPIYVVHAFPITAAAALLTGRAIDWPPGTGLIAVPLLTLVAILFAMGLDRFVSGRVHGIFDAPLVEPASASKRARDQRIPLARR
;
A
#
# COMPACT_ATOMS: atom_id res chain seq x y z
N MET A 1 -22.88 -10.69 -51.45
CA MET A 1 -22.38 -12.01 -51.02
C MET A 1 -21.10 -11.79 -50.24
N THR A 2 -21.21 -11.93 -48.93
CA THR A 2 -20.17 -11.71 -47.91
C THR A 2 -19.28 -12.94 -47.80
N SER A 3 -17.96 -12.76 -47.81
CA SER A 3 -17.01 -13.72 -47.27
C SER A 3 -15.89 -13.02 -46.49
N ALA A 4 -15.41 -13.73 -45.48
CA ALA A 4 -14.72 -13.30 -44.28
C ALA A 4 -13.30 -12.77 -44.49
N LEU A 5 -12.86 -11.90 -43.58
CA LEU A 5 -11.46 -11.88 -43.13
C LEU A 5 -11.40 -11.64 -41.62
N ALA A 6 -10.83 -12.65 -40.96
CA ALA A 6 -10.67 -12.76 -39.53
C ALA A 6 -9.74 -11.66 -38.97
N ALA A 7 -10.23 -10.97 -37.94
CA ALA A 7 -9.41 -10.13 -37.10
C ALA A 7 -8.43 -11.02 -36.31
N ALA A 8 -7.14 -10.89 -36.61
CA ALA A 8 -6.07 -11.55 -35.88
C ALA A 8 -5.98 -11.00 -34.44
N THR A 9 -6.77 -11.57 -33.53
CA THR A 9 -6.54 -11.51 -32.09
C THR A 9 -5.28 -12.30 -31.79
N SER A 10 -4.18 -11.62 -31.49
CA SER A 10 -3.05 -12.27 -30.82
C SER A 10 -3.53 -12.80 -29.47
N PRO A 11 -3.27 -14.06 -29.10
CA PRO A 11 -3.72 -14.63 -27.84
C PRO A 11 -2.77 -14.17 -26.73
N GLU A 12 -2.93 -12.94 -26.23
CA GLU A 12 -2.63 -12.74 -24.81
C GLU A 12 -3.77 -13.45 -24.07
N GLY A 13 -3.48 -14.67 -23.57
CA GLY A 13 -4.42 -15.39 -22.72
C GLY A 13 -4.92 -14.46 -21.61
N PRO A 14 -6.19 -14.55 -21.20
CA PRO A 14 -6.72 -13.67 -20.17
C PRO A 14 -5.82 -13.81 -18.94
N ASN A 15 -5.10 -12.75 -18.58
CA ASN A 15 -4.47 -12.66 -17.28
C ASN A 15 -5.62 -12.74 -16.27
N VAL A 16 -5.91 -13.95 -15.79
CA VAL A 16 -6.96 -14.20 -14.79
C VAL A 16 -6.53 -13.42 -13.56
N ARG A 17 -7.09 -12.23 -13.39
CA ARG A 17 -6.82 -11.39 -12.22
C ARG A 17 -7.11 -12.21 -10.98
N GLU A 18 -6.07 -12.42 -10.18
CA GLU A 18 -6.14 -13.20 -8.95
C GLU A 18 -7.01 -12.46 -7.92
N GLY A 19 -8.29 -12.79 -7.85
CA GLY A 19 -9.28 -12.07 -7.02
C GLY A 19 -8.94 -12.04 -5.52
N TRP A 20 -8.14 -12.99 -5.03
CA TRP A 20 -7.64 -12.99 -3.66
C TRP A 20 -6.59 -11.89 -3.41
N ILE A 21 -5.75 -11.55 -4.40
CA ILE A 21 -4.77 -10.45 -4.31
C ILE A 21 -5.51 -9.12 -4.22
N ASP A 22 -6.52 -8.92 -5.07
CA ASP A 22 -7.37 -7.73 -5.03
C ASP A 22 -8.09 -7.64 -3.67
N SER A 23 -8.65 -8.74 -3.18
CA SER A 23 -9.33 -8.75 -1.86
C SER A 23 -8.36 -8.45 -0.71
N ALA A 24 -7.14 -9.01 -0.73
CA ALA A 24 -6.12 -8.74 0.28
C ALA A 24 -5.65 -7.26 0.23
N ARG A 25 -5.55 -6.66 -0.96
CA ARG A 25 -5.29 -5.23 -1.13
C ARG A 25 -6.43 -4.36 -0.59
N GLY A 26 -7.67 -4.78 -0.84
CA GLY A 26 -8.87 -4.14 -0.30
C GLY A 26 -8.88 -4.13 1.22
N LEU A 27 -8.58 -5.28 1.83
CA LEU A 27 -8.41 -5.37 3.28
C LEU A 27 -7.29 -4.46 3.77
N ALA A 28 -6.11 -4.53 3.15
CA ALA A 28 -4.96 -3.72 3.54
C ALA A 28 -5.25 -2.21 3.47
N ILE A 29 -5.94 -1.73 2.42
CA ILE A 29 -6.25 -0.31 2.28
C ILE A 29 -7.25 0.16 3.34
N ILE A 30 -8.26 -0.65 3.66
CA ILE A 30 -9.20 -0.33 4.75
C ILE A 30 -8.43 -0.18 6.07
N LEU A 31 -7.50 -1.08 6.37
CA LEU A 31 -6.68 -1.02 7.59
C LEU A 31 -5.74 0.19 7.63
N VAL A 32 -5.26 0.68 6.48
CA VAL A 32 -4.50 1.95 6.39
C VAL A 32 -5.37 3.14 6.74
N VAL A 33 -6.56 3.24 6.17
CA VAL A 33 -7.47 4.35 6.47
C VAL A 33 -7.90 4.30 7.93
N LEU A 34 -8.25 3.11 8.44
CA LEU A 34 -8.62 2.89 9.84
C LEU A 34 -7.52 3.32 10.79
N PHE A 35 -6.27 2.91 10.54
CA PHE A 35 -5.15 3.31 11.38
C PHE A 35 -4.99 4.83 11.44
N HIS A 36 -5.05 5.52 10.30
CA HIS A 36 -4.91 6.97 10.28
C HIS A 36 -6.08 7.67 10.97
N ALA A 37 -7.30 7.13 10.86
CA ALA A 37 -8.45 7.63 11.61
C ALA A 37 -8.25 7.45 13.13
N VAL A 38 -7.74 6.29 13.58
CA VAL A 38 -7.42 6.04 14.99
C VAL A 38 -6.40 7.04 15.50
N ILE A 39 -5.21 7.12 14.90
CA ILE A 39 -4.13 7.96 15.46
C ILE A 39 -4.47 9.45 15.43
N ASN A 40 -5.26 9.92 14.45
CA ASN A 40 -5.64 11.33 14.36
C ASN A 40 -6.78 11.68 15.32
N LEU A 41 -7.75 10.79 15.54
CA LEU A 41 -8.78 11.01 16.54
C LEU A 41 -8.25 10.82 17.97
N ASP A 42 -7.17 10.05 18.15
CA ASP A 42 -6.50 9.89 19.44
C ASP A 42 -5.88 11.21 19.93
N LEU A 43 -5.36 12.03 19.01
CA LEU A 43 -4.83 13.38 19.31
C LEU A 43 -5.86 14.32 19.95
N VAL A 44 -7.15 14.06 19.74
CA VAL A 44 -8.28 14.84 20.28
C VAL A 44 -9.12 14.04 21.27
N GLY A 45 -8.59 12.91 21.78
CA GLY A 45 -9.26 12.07 22.78
C GLY A 45 -10.48 11.29 22.28
N LEU A 46 -10.70 11.21 20.96
CA LEU A 46 -11.91 10.62 20.35
C LEU A 46 -11.68 9.22 19.77
N ALA A 47 -10.48 8.64 19.89
CA ALA A 47 -10.25 7.27 19.42
C ALA A 47 -10.90 6.19 20.30
N GLY A 48 -11.17 6.48 21.58
CA GLY A 48 -11.77 5.54 22.51
C GLY A 48 -10.99 4.20 22.58
N PRO A 49 -11.66 3.03 22.54
CA PRO A 49 -10.97 1.74 22.61
C PRO A 49 -10.16 1.40 21.36
N TRP A 50 -10.36 2.11 20.24
CA TRP A 50 -9.62 1.87 19.00
C TRP A 50 -8.13 2.22 19.13
N SER A 51 -7.74 3.09 20.08
CA SER A 51 -6.34 3.44 20.35
C SER A 51 -5.48 2.19 20.64
N ARG A 52 -6.06 1.20 21.33
CA ARG A 52 -5.40 -0.10 21.62
C ARG A 52 -5.11 -0.92 20.36
N LEU A 53 -5.82 -0.65 19.27
CA LEU A 53 -5.64 -1.34 17.99
C LEU A 53 -4.57 -0.69 17.11
N ALA A 54 -4.07 0.49 17.44
CA ALA A 54 -3.05 1.18 16.64
C ALA A 54 -1.78 0.33 16.43
N HIS A 55 -1.30 -0.33 17.49
CA HIS A 55 -0.12 -1.20 17.41
C HIS A 55 -0.36 -2.46 16.56
N PRO A 56 -1.42 -3.28 16.80
CA PRO A 56 -1.75 -4.39 15.90
C PRO A 56 -1.89 -3.95 14.43
N LEU A 57 -2.58 -2.84 14.19
CA LEU A 57 -2.77 -2.29 12.84
C LEU A 57 -1.43 -1.95 12.16
N ASP A 58 -0.42 -1.46 12.91
CA ASP A 58 0.92 -1.15 12.39
C ASP A 58 1.66 -2.39 11.91
N THR A 59 1.57 -3.47 12.68
CA THR A 59 2.21 -4.75 12.34
C THR A 59 1.51 -5.53 11.23
N PHE A 60 0.29 -5.16 10.84
CA PHE A 60 -0.50 -5.93 9.86
C PHE A 60 -0.50 -5.29 8.47
N ARG A 61 -0.91 -4.02 8.37
CA ARG A 61 -1.28 -3.41 7.08
C ARG A 61 -0.09 -3.19 6.14
N MET A 62 1.05 -2.72 6.67
CA MET A 62 2.21 -2.37 5.84
C MET A 62 2.98 -3.61 5.38
N PRO A 63 3.25 -4.62 6.25
CA PRO A 63 3.80 -5.90 5.80
C PRO A 63 2.97 -6.53 4.68
N LEU A 64 1.64 -6.56 4.82
CA LEU A 64 0.74 -7.09 3.80
C LEU A 64 0.85 -6.30 2.48
N PHE A 65 0.84 -4.97 2.52
CA PHE A 65 0.99 -4.15 1.30
C PHE A 65 2.31 -4.38 0.58
N PHE A 66 3.43 -4.38 1.31
CA PHE A 66 4.75 -4.62 0.71
C PHE A 66 4.90 -6.03 0.18
N PHE A 67 4.36 -7.03 0.89
CA PHE A 67 4.32 -8.41 0.42
C PHE A 67 3.51 -8.54 -0.88
N LEU A 68 2.28 -8.02 -0.93
CA LEU A 68 1.44 -8.05 -2.15
C LEU A 68 2.06 -7.26 -3.30
N SER A 69 2.82 -6.20 -3.02
CA SER A 69 3.57 -5.46 -4.04
C SER A 69 4.75 -6.26 -4.57
N GLY A 70 5.48 -6.95 -3.67
CA GLY A 70 6.57 -7.85 -4.03
C GLY A 70 6.11 -9.04 -4.87
N LEU A 71 4.92 -9.59 -4.63
CA LEU A 71 4.34 -10.66 -5.45
C LEU A 71 4.14 -10.27 -6.91
N LEU A 72 3.82 -8.99 -7.17
CA LEU A 72 3.64 -8.48 -8.53
C LEU A 72 4.94 -7.98 -9.19
N ALA A 73 6.03 -7.88 -8.42
CA ALA A 73 7.29 -7.35 -8.91
C ALA A 73 8.03 -8.21 -9.96
N PRO A 74 8.01 -9.56 -9.96
CA PRO A 74 8.93 -10.35 -10.79
C PRO A 74 8.90 -10.03 -12.29
N SER A 75 7.71 -9.85 -12.88
CA SER A 75 7.56 -9.52 -14.30
C SER A 75 8.05 -8.11 -14.65
N LEU A 76 8.03 -7.19 -13.68
CA LEU A 76 8.60 -5.86 -13.80
C LEU A 76 10.13 -5.91 -13.65
N LEU A 77 10.64 -6.64 -12.65
CA LEU A 77 12.08 -6.73 -12.36
C LEU A 77 12.87 -7.47 -13.46
N ALA A 78 12.20 -8.31 -14.27
CA ALA A 78 12.80 -8.94 -15.44
C ALA A 78 13.15 -7.93 -16.55
N ARG A 79 12.47 -6.77 -16.61
CA ARG A 79 12.60 -5.79 -17.69
C ARG A 79 13.90 -4.97 -17.59
N PRO A 80 14.32 -4.28 -18.68
CA PRO A 80 15.44 -3.34 -18.63
C PRO A 80 15.19 -2.21 -17.64
N LEU A 81 16.25 -1.73 -16.97
CA LEU A 81 16.15 -0.68 -15.93
C LEU A 81 15.40 0.56 -16.42
N ARG A 82 15.67 1.00 -17.65
CA ARG A 82 14.99 2.17 -18.25
C ARG A 82 13.48 2.00 -18.27
N GLU A 83 12.98 0.79 -18.55
CA GLU A 83 11.56 0.52 -18.57
C GLU A 83 10.98 0.48 -17.15
N VAL A 84 11.68 -0.12 -16.19
CA VAL A 84 11.29 -0.15 -14.77
C VAL A 84 11.21 1.27 -14.21
N LEU A 85 12.20 2.10 -14.52
CA LEU A 85 12.24 3.50 -14.12
C LEU A 85 11.03 4.24 -14.70
N ARG A 86 10.83 4.16 -16.02
CA ARG A 86 9.77 4.92 -16.70
C ARG A 86 8.36 4.49 -16.32
N THR A 87 8.11 3.19 -16.25
CA THR A 87 6.75 2.65 -16.09
C THR A 87 6.31 2.55 -14.63
N ARG A 88 7.25 2.48 -13.69
CA ARG A 88 6.94 2.31 -12.27
C ARG A 88 7.50 3.44 -11.41
N CYS A 89 8.82 3.65 -11.44
CA CYS A 89 9.48 4.53 -10.48
C CYS A 89 9.09 6.00 -10.69
N LEU A 90 9.15 6.50 -11.93
CA LEU A 90 8.76 7.87 -12.27
C LEU A 90 7.28 8.12 -11.93
N ASN A 91 6.41 7.15 -12.18
CA ASN A 91 4.99 7.28 -11.84
C ASN A 91 4.76 7.35 -10.33
N LEU A 92 5.43 6.48 -9.56
CA LEU A 92 5.33 6.49 -8.09
C LEU A 92 5.87 7.79 -7.50
N ILE A 93 7.02 8.26 -7.98
CA ILE A 93 7.63 9.50 -7.50
C ILE A 93 6.81 10.72 -7.92
N TYR A 94 6.30 10.77 -9.16
CA TYR A 94 5.41 11.83 -9.62
C TYR A 94 4.16 11.92 -8.73
N LEU A 95 3.48 10.81 -8.51
CA LEU A 95 2.30 10.75 -7.65
C LEU A 95 2.65 11.12 -6.20
N TYR A 96 3.77 10.62 -5.69
CA TYR A 96 4.25 10.97 -4.36
C TYR A 96 4.44 12.49 -4.21
N VAL A 97 5.19 13.13 -5.12
CA VAL A 97 5.45 14.58 -5.08
C VAL A 97 4.15 15.35 -5.21
N LEU A 98 3.33 15.06 -6.24
CA LEU A 98 2.07 15.75 -6.49
C LEU A 98 1.15 15.71 -5.26
N TRP A 99 0.90 14.53 -4.72
CA TRP A 99 -0.04 14.36 -3.62
C TRP A 99 0.51 14.86 -2.28
N CYS A 100 1.81 14.77 -2.04
CA CYS A 100 2.40 15.37 -0.85
C CYS A 100 2.35 16.92 -0.92
N LEU A 101 2.53 17.53 -2.10
CA LEU A 101 2.36 18.97 -2.29
C LEU A 101 0.92 19.40 -2.00
N LEU A 102 -0.07 18.70 -2.59
CA LEU A 102 -1.48 18.99 -2.37
C LEU A 102 -1.87 18.84 -0.89
N LEU A 103 -1.43 17.75 -0.24
CA LEU A 103 -1.70 17.51 1.18
C LEU A 103 -0.99 18.54 2.07
N GLY A 104 0.25 18.93 1.75
CA GLY A 104 1.01 19.95 2.47
C GLY A 104 0.32 21.31 2.43
N ILE A 105 -0.08 21.76 1.24
CA ILE A 105 -0.84 23.01 1.05
C ILE A 105 -2.17 22.92 1.80
N PHE A 106 -2.91 21.82 1.65
CA PHE A 106 -4.18 21.64 2.35
C PHE A 106 -4.03 21.77 3.87
N ARG A 107 -3.02 21.11 4.45
CA ARG A 107 -2.75 21.18 5.90
C ARG A 107 -2.28 22.55 6.36
N ALA A 108 -1.58 23.31 5.51
CA ALA A 108 -1.19 24.68 5.82
C ALA A 108 -2.40 25.64 5.87
N LEU A 109 -3.50 25.32 5.17
CA LEU A 109 -4.74 26.08 5.15
C LEU A 109 -5.72 25.66 6.26
N LEU A 110 -5.48 24.55 6.95
CA LEU A 110 -6.31 24.09 8.07
C LEU A 110 -6.01 24.87 9.36
N PRO A 111 -6.96 24.91 10.32
CA PRO A 111 -6.69 25.42 11.66
C PRO A 111 -5.53 24.66 12.32
N HIS A 112 -4.74 25.35 13.14
CA HIS A 112 -3.56 24.79 13.82
C HIS A 112 -2.57 24.11 12.84
N PRO A 113 -2.07 24.84 11.82
CA PRO A 113 -1.16 24.25 10.85
C PRO A 113 0.14 23.79 11.54
N PRO A 114 0.79 22.73 11.04
CA PRO A 114 2.11 22.34 11.52
C PRO A 114 3.08 23.53 11.44
N PRO A 115 3.94 23.77 12.46
CA PRO A 115 4.85 24.92 12.52
C PRO A 115 5.72 25.09 11.27
N ASP A 116 6.01 23.98 10.62
CA ASP A 116 6.97 23.78 9.53
C ASP A 116 6.28 23.30 8.23
N ALA A 117 4.97 23.53 8.09
CA ALA A 117 4.17 23.06 6.95
C ALA A 117 4.78 23.43 5.58
N PHE A 118 5.25 24.66 5.39
CA PHE A 118 5.87 25.09 4.14
C PHE A 118 7.33 24.62 3.97
N ALA A 119 8.10 24.54 5.06
CA ALA A 119 9.47 24.05 5.02
C ALA A 119 9.52 22.54 4.70
N SER A 120 8.55 21.77 5.19
CA SER A 120 8.42 20.34 4.93
C SER A 120 8.18 20.01 3.45
N ILE A 121 7.57 20.94 2.69
CA ILE A 121 7.38 20.81 1.24
C ILE A 121 8.71 20.78 0.50
N ALA A 122 9.70 21.57 0.93
CA ALA A 122 11.02 21.59 0.29
C ALA A 122 11.82 20.30 0.53
N ARG A 123 11.54 19.58 1.63
CA ARG A 123 12.26 18.36 2.03
C ARG A 123 11.59 17.07 1.59
N ILE A 124 10.47 17.15 0.88
CA ILE A 124 9.60 16.02 0.50
C ILE A 124 10.35 14.89 -0.21
N LEU A 125 11.42 15.19 -0.96
CA LEU A 125 12.23 14.19 -1.68
C LEU A 125 13.25 13.47 -0.80
N VAL A 126 13.59 14.04 0.36
CA VAL A 126 14.61 13.56 1.29
C VAL A 126 13.97 12.94 2.54
N GLU A 127 12.90 13.56 3.05
CA GLU A 127 12.14 13.15 4.23
C GLU A 127 10.75 12.66 3.76
N PRO A 128 10.52 11.33 3.69
CA PRO A 128 9.28 10.81 3.15
C PRO A 128 8.07 11.22 4.00
N ASN A 129 6.99 11.67 3.37
CA ASN A 129 5.80 12.07 4.11
C ASN A 129 5.14 10.89 4.87
N VAL A 130 4.78 11.10 6.14
CA VAL A 130 4.19 10.08 7.04
C VAL A 130 2.95 9.39 6.47
N TYR A 131 2.17 10.05 5.62
CA TYR A 131 0.99 9.47 4.98
C TYR A 131 1.30 8.76 3.66
N LEU A 132 2.27 9.27 2.89
CA LEU A 132 2.48 8.90 1.48
C LEU A 132 3.80 8.15 1.20
N TRP A 133 4.61 7.92 2.23
CA TRP A 133 5.93 7.26 2.16
C TRP A 133 5.93 5.90 1.45
N PHE A 134 4.81 5.15 1.47
CA PHE A 134 4.73 3.86 0.78
C PHE A 134 5.08 3.95 -0.71
N LEU A 135 4.67 5.02 -1.40
CA LEU A 135 4.99 5.21 -2.83
C LEU A 135 6.49 5.40 -3.05
N TYR A 136 7.11 6.21 -2.19
CA TYR A 136 8.56 6.44 -2.19
C TYR A 136 9.31 5.13 -1.92
N THR A 137 8.96 4.42 -0.85
CA THR A 137 9.58 3.16 -0.47
C THR A 137 9.39 2.08 -1.53
N LEU A 138 8.23 2.03 -2.17
CA LEU A 138 7.98 1.04 -3.22
C LEU A 138 8.84 1.30 -4.47
N CYS A 139 9.11 2.57 -4.79
CA CYS A 139 10.11 2.93 -5.80
C CYS A 139 11.49 2.39 -5.40
N LEU A 140 11.95 2.69 -4.19
CA LEU A 140 13.24 2.23 -3.66
C LEU A 140 13.36 0.69 -3.68
N PHE A 141 12.35 -0.02 -3.17
CA PHE A 141 12.33 -1.48 -3.17
C PHE A 141 12.33 -2.07 -4.57
N THR A 142 11.67 -1.42 -5.53
CA THR A 142 11.71 -1.85 -6.93
C THR A 142 13.11 -1.71 -7.50
N LEU A 143 13.82 -0.61 -7.20
CA LEU A 143 15.19 -0.39 -7.64
C LEU A 143 16.18 -1.37 -6.99
N VAL A 144 16.12 -1.53 -5.67
CA VAL A 144 16.95 -2.50 -4.94
C VAL A 144 16.64 -3.93 -5.38
N GLY A 145 15.37 -4.26 -5.58
CA GLY A 145 14.95 -5.55 -6.14
C GLY A 145 15.50 -5.80 -7.53
N TRP A 146 15.54 -4.76 -8.39
CA TRP A 146 16.13 -4.85 -9.72
C TRP A 146 17.65 -5.02 -9.66
N LEU A 147 18.33 -4.25 -8.81
CA LEU A 147 19.79 -4.32 -8.63
C LEU A 147 20.23 -5.69 -8.11
N THR A 148 19.47 -6.25 -7.18
CA THR A 148 19.77 -7.54 -6.55
C THR A 148 19.22 -8.74 -7.34
N ARG A 149 18.54 -8.55 -8.48
CA ARG A 149 17.79 -9.63 -9.17
C ARG A 149 18.64 -10.84 -9.60
N ARG A 150 19.95 -10.63 -9.80
CA ARG A 150 20.92 -11.69 -10.18
C ARG A 150 21.57 -12.37 -8.98
N LEU A 151 21.43 -11.82 -7.78
CA LEU A 151 21.98 -12.40 -6.55
C LEU A 151 21.13 -13.59 -6.09
N PRO A 152 21.74 -14.58 -5.41
CA PRO A 152 21.02 -15.73 -4.89
C PRO A 152 19.94 -15.31 -3.89
N ALA A 153 18.76 -15.93 -3.99
CA ALA A 153 17.58 -15.52 -3.22
C ALA A 153 17.82 -15.56 -1.70
N TRP A 154 18.52 -16.58 -1.20
CA TRP A 154 18.81 -16.73 0.23
C TRP A 154 19.63 -15.56 0.79
N LEU A 155 20.58 -15.03 0.00
CA LEU A 155 21.41 -13.91 0.41
C LEU A 155 20.58 -12.65 0.56
N VAL A 156 19.76 -12.32 -0.45
CA VAL A 156 18.97 -11.08 -0.44
C VAL A 156 17.86 -11.15 0.60
N VAL A 157 17.18 -12.30 0.75
CA VAL A 157 16.16 -12.51 1.78
C VAL A 157 16.78 -12.48 3.18
N GLY A 158 17.93 -13.11 3.38
CA GLY A 158 18.66 -13.12 4.65
C GLY A 158 19.10 -11.72 5.08
N THR A 159 19.70 -10.95 4.18
CA THR A 159 20.07 -9.55 4.43
C THR A 159 18.86 -8.69 4.74
N ALA A 160 17.77 -8.85 3.98
CA ALA A 160 16.54 -8.11 4.22
C ALA A 160 15.90 -8.46 5.57
N LEU A 161 15.94 -9.73 5.98
CA LEU A 161 15.46 -10.18 7.30
C LEU A 161 16.31 -9.61 8.44
N LEU A 162 17.63 -9.63 8.33
CA LEU A 162 18.52 -9.03 9.34
C LEU A 162 18.30 -7.52 9.45
N CYS A 163 18.25 -6.82 8.33
CA CYS A 163 17.94 -5.38 8.29
C CYS A 163 16.58 -5.10 8.94
N SER A 164 15.55 -5.86 8.56
CA SER A 164 14.22 -5.77 9.15
C SER A 164 14.25 -6.00 10.66
N ALA A 165 14.95 -7.03 11.15
CA ALA A 165 15.02 -7.37 12.57
C ALA A 165 15.71 -6.27 13.39
N VAL A 166 16.83 -5.72 12.91
CA VAL A 166 17.62 -4.69 13.61
C VAL A 166 16.83 -3.37 13.72
N PHE A 167 16.21 -2.92 12.64
CA PHE A 167 15.36 -1.71 12.64
C PHE A 167 14.02 -1.91 13.35
N ALA A 168 13.50 -3.14 13.37
CA ALA A 168 12.29 -3.44 14.13
C ALA A 168 12.56 -3.46 15.64
N ALA A 169 13.70 -3.99 16.06
CA ALA A 169 14.15 -4.01 17.45
C ALA A 169 14.61 -2.64 17.99
N GLY A 170 14.64 -1.60 17.15
CA GLY A 170 15.10 -0.27 17.55
C GLY A 170 16.60 -0.18 17.86
N LEU A 171 17.39 -1.18 17.47
CA LEU A 171 18.85 -1.17 17.65
C LEU A 171 19.53 -0.15 16.72
N VAL A 172 18.89 0.13 15.59
CA VAL A 172 19.29 1.18 14.65
C VAL A 172 18.05 2.01 14.33
N SER A 173 18.22 3.33 14.33
CA SER A 173 17.21 4.29 13.87
C SER A 173 17.91 5.36 13.04
N THR A 174 17.27 5.80 11.97
CA THR A 174 17.71 6.96 11.18
C THR A 174 17.26 8.29 11.80
N GLY A 175 16.49 8.26 12.89
CA GLY A 175 15.82 9.43 13.45
C GLY A 175 14.57 9.87 12.68
N ASP A 176 14.22 9.16 11.60
CA ASP A 176 13.06 9.44 10.75
C ASP A 176 12.17 8.20 10.64
N VAL A 177 10.93 8.32 11.11
CA VAL A 177 9.98 7.20 11.20
C VAL A 177 9.70 6.53 9.83
N PRO A 178 9.43 7.28 8.75
CA PRO A 178 9.30 6.73 7.40
C PRO A 178 10.53 5.91 6.92
N TRP A 179 11.74 6.38 7.20
CA TRP A 179 12.97 5.66 6.86
C TRP A 179 13.13 4.38 7.69
N ASP A 180 12.92 4.44 9.01
CA ASP A 180 12.94 3.26 9.88
C ASP A 180 11.92 2.21 9.43
N LYS A 181 10.72 2.65 9.06
CA LYS A 181 9.69 1.78 8.49
C LYS A 181 10.11 1.20 7.14
N THR A 182 10.78 1.97 6.30
CA THR A 182 11.31 1.49 5.01
C THR A 182 12.27 0.31 5.22
N PHE A 183 13.24 0.42 6.10
CA PHE A 183 14.15 -0.71 6.37
C PHE A 183 13.44 -1.88 7.05
N ARG A 184 12.53 -1.60 7.98
CA ARG A 184 11.70 -2.61 8.66
C ARG A 184 10.90 -3.48 7.70
N TYR A 185 10.33 -2.90 6.64
CA TYR A 185 9.42 -3.65 5.75
C TYR A 185 10.05 -4.20 4.48
N TRP A 186 11.35 -3.94 4.25
CA TRP A 186 12.06 -4.42 3.07
C TRP A 186 12.01 -5.94 2.92
N PHE A 187 12.12 -6.66 4.04
CA PHE A 187 11.99 -8.11 4.10
C PHE A 187 10.73 -8.65 3.40
N PHE A 188 9.56 -8.06 3.66
CA PHE A 188 8.29 -8.57 3.13
C PHE A 188 8.19 -8.45 1.61
N PHE A 189 8.70 -7.34 1.05
CA PHE A 189 8.75 -7.14 -0.39
C PHE A 189 9.71 -8.14 -1.04
N VAL A 190 10.92 -8.28 -0.50
CA VAL A 190 11.95 -9.16 -1.05
C VAL A 190 11.48 -10.61 -0.99
N LEU A 191 11.00 -11.07 0.18
CA LEU A 191 10.49 -12.42 0.37
C LEU A 191 9.42 -12.73 -0.69
N ALA A 192 8.40 -11.90 -0.80
CA ALA A 192 7.34 -12.07 -1.80
C ALA A 192 7.86 -12.12 -3.23
N SER A 193 8.79 -11.22 -3.59
CA SER A 193 9.35 -11.18 -4.95
C SER A 193 10.12 -12.45 -5.32
N ARG A 194 10.81 -13.06 -4.35
CA ARG A 194 11.62 -14.28 -4.56
C ARG A 194 10.80 -15.56 -4.46
N THR A 195 9.69 -15.55 -3.72
CA THR A 195 8.81 -16.73 -3.54
C THR A 195 7.49 -16.63 -4.29
N ALA A 196 7.35 -15.69 -5.23
CA ALA A 196 6.08 -15.38 -5.88
C ALA A 196 5.37 -16.60 -6.53
N PRO A 197 6.05 -17.50 -7.28
CA PRO A 197 5.39 -18.67 -7.86
C PRO A 197 4.83 -19.62 -6.79
N THR A 198 5.62 -19.89 -5.75
CA THR A 198 5.23 -20.73 -4.63
C THR A 198 4.02 -20.15 -3.90
N VAL A 199 4.06 -18.86 -3.56
CA VAL A 199 2.97 -18.18 -2.85
C VAL A 199 1.69 -18.17 -3.66
N ARG A 200 1.77 -17.83 -4.97
CA ARG A 200 0.61 -17.86 -5.88
C ARG A 200 -0.02 -19.24 -6.02
N SER A 201 0.77 -20.31 -5.86
CA SER A 201 0.25 -21.67 -5.87
C SER A 201 -0.36 -22.07 -4.52
N LEU A 202 0.26 -21.69 -3.40
CA LEU A 202 -0.14 -22.15 -2.06
C LEU A 202 -1.32 -21.37 -1.48
N VAL A 203 -1.30 -20.04 -1.59
CA VAL A 203 -2.30 -19.18 -0.95
C VAL A 203 -3.74 -19.49 -1.39
N PRO A 204 -4.06 -19.67 -2.69
CA PRO A 204 -5.42 -20.00 -3.11
C PRO A 204 -5.99 -21.29 -2.49
N ARG A 205 -5.11 -22.21 -2.05
CA ARG A 205 -5.46 -23.49 -1.41
C ARG A 205 -5.74 -23.35 0.09
N MET A 206 -5.52 -22.18 0.68
CA MET A 206 -5.80 -21.94 2.09
C MET A 206 -7.29 -22.16 2.40
N ARG A 207 -7.54 -23.03 3.37
CA ARG A 207 -8.84 -23.25 4.02
C ARG A 207 -9.00 -22.35 5.25
N PRO A 208 -10.23 -22.08 5.72
CA PRO A 208 -10.48 -21.26 6.91
C PRO A 208 -9.65 -21.64 8.14
N VAL A 209 -9.41 -22.93 8.37
CA VAL A 209 -8.57 -23.42 9.48
C VAL A 209 -7.15 -22.84 9.47
N HIS A 210 -6.54 -22.62 8.30
CA HIS A 210 -5.21 -22.03 8.20
C HIS A 210 -5.24 -20.53 8.52
N VAL A 211 -6.32 -19.85 8.14
CA VAL A 211 -6.51 -18.42 8.41
C VAL A 211 -6.74 -18.20 9.90
N VAL A 212 -7.59 -19.03 10.52
CA VAL A 212 -7.81 -19.04 11.97
C VAL A 212 -6.53 -19.40 12.69
N GLY A 213 -5.80 -20.43 12.26
CA GLY A 213 -4.52 -20.82 12.84
C GLY A 213 -3.48 -19.70 12.80
N ALA A 214 -3.32 -19.02 11.65
CA ALA A 214 -2.43 -17.86 11.52
C ALA A 214 -2.87 -16.69 12.40
N GLY A 215 -4.19 -16.43 12.50
CA GLY A 215 -4.75 -15.40 13.36
C GLY A 215 -4.53 -15.69 14.85
N VAL A 216 -4.76 -16.92 15.29
CA VAL A 216 -4.52 -17.35 16.68
C VAL A 216 -3.02 -17.25 17.00
N ALA A 217 -2.14 -17.75 16.11
CA ALA A 217 -0.70 -17.63 16.29
C ALA A 217 -0.24 -16.17 16.39
N TYR A 218 -0.82 -15.28 15.58
CA TYR A 218 -0.57 -13.84 15.64
C TYR A 218 -1.00 -13.26 16.99
N VAL A 219 -2.22 -13.55 17.45
CA VAL A 219 -2.74 -13.05 18.74
C VAL A 219 -1.91 -13.55 19.92
N LEU A 220 -1.53 -14.84 19.93
CA LEU A 220 -0.70 -15.42 20.98
C LEU A 220 0.70 -14.80 21.01
N THR A 221 1.33 -14.64 19.84
CA THR A 221 2.66 -14.03 19.74
C THR A 221 2.61 -12.56 20.14
N LEU A 222 1.56 -11.84 19.74
CA LEU A 222 1.34 -10.45 20.11
C LEU A 222 1.09 -10.32 21.61
N GLY A 223 0.23 -11.17 22.19
CA GLY A 223 -0.06 -11.17 23.63
C GLY A 223 1.16 -11.48 24.48
N PHE A 224 1.96 -12.48 24.09
CA PHE A 224 3.24 -12.79 24.72
C PHE A 224 4.21 -11.60 24.67
N PHE A 225 4.30 -10.94 23.52
CA PHE A 225 5.17 -9.77 23.35
C PHE A 225 4.69 -8.57 24.17
N LEU A 226 3.38 -8.29 24.21
CA LEU A 226 2.80 -7.24 25.04
C LEU A 226 3.00 -7.53 26.53
N TYR A 227 3.07 -8.80 26.93
CA TYR A 227 3.34 -9.22 28.30
C TYR A 227 4.80 -9.02 28.71
N ILE A 228 5.75 -9.38 27.83
CA ILE A 228 7.19 -9.24 28.11
C ILE A 228 7.65 -7.78 28.05
N ALA A 229 6.94 -6.93 27.30
CA ALA A 229 7.20 -5.48 27.19
C ALA A 229 8.61 -5.10 26.72
N ASP A 230 9.32 -6.02 26.04
CA ASP A 230 10.63 -5.75 25.44
C ASP A 230 10.52 -5.73 23.92
N ASP A 231 10.48 -4.53 23.35
CA ASP A 231 10.38 -4.34 21.91
C ASP A 231 11.70 -4.49 21.15
N ARG A 232 12.78 -4.79 21.87
CA ARG A 232 14.14 -4.96 21.34
C ARG A 232 14.48 -6.40 20.99
N ILE A 233 13.57 -7.34 21.23
CA ILE A 233 13.78 -8.74 20.86
C ILE A 233 13.82 -8.85 19.33
N LEU A 234 14.99 -9.22 18.82
CA LEU A 234 15.22 -9.46 17.40
C LEU A 234 14.21 -10.47 16.85
N PHE A 235 13.82 -10.28 15.59
CA PHE A 235 12.93 -11.17 14.81
C PHE A 235 11.46 -11.27 15.26
N VAL A 236 11.07 -10.85 16.46
CA VAL A 236 9.66 -10.93 16.91
C VAL A 236 8.72 -10.15 16.01
N ARG A 237 9.04 -8.89 15.71
CA ARG A 237 8.23 -8.03 14.83
C ARG A 237 8.19 -8.54 13.38
N PRO A 238 9.30 -8.96 12.74
CA PRO A 238 9.25 -9.65 11.45
C PRO A 238 8.37 -10.91 11.47
N MET A 239 8.43 -11.72 12.54
CA MET A 239 7.59 -12.92 12.69
C MET A 239 6.11 -12.58 12.84
N LEU A 240 5.76 -11.59 13.65
CA LEU A 240 4.40 -11.05 13.73
C LEU A 240 3.91 -10.56 12.36
N GLY A 241 4.76 -9.86 11.62
CA GLY A 241 4.43 -9.41 10.26
C GLY A 241 4.22 -10.58 9.30
N LEU A 242 4.97 -11.69 9.41
CA LEU A 242 4.75 -12.89 8.59
C LEU A 242 3.42 -13.56 8.91
N LEU A 243 3.08 -13.70 10.19
CA LEU A 243 1.78 -14.24 10.62
C LEU A 243 0.63 -13.34 10.13
N ALA A 244 0.80 -12.02 10.23
CA ALA A 244 -0.15 -11.05 9.70
C ALA A 244 -0.30 -11.13 8.18
N VAL A 245 0.80 -11.27 7.44
CA VAL A 245 0.79 -11.47 5.97
C VAL A 245 0.08 -12.78 5.61
N ALA A 246 0.35 -13.87 6.32
CA ALA A 246 -0.30 -15.16 6.09
C ALA A 246 -1.81 -15.07 6.37
N ALA A 247 -2.20 -14.48 7.50
CA ALA A 247 -3.59 -14.24 7.84
C ALA A 247 -4.27 -13.32 6.82
N GLY A 248 -3.63 -12.22 6.41
CA GLY A 248 -4.15 -11.27 5.44
C GLY A 248 -4.33 -11.84 4.03
N CYS A 249 -3.36 -12.63 3.55
CA CYS A 249 -3.48 -13.38 2.30
C CYS A 249 -4.63 -14.40 2.37
N GLY A 250 -4.71 -15.15 3.48
CA GLY A 250 -5.77 -16.11 3.73
C GLY A 250 -7.16 -15.48 3.80
N LEU A 251 -7.30 -14.35 4.51
CA LEU A 251 -8.52 -13.55 4.54
C LEU A 251 -8.88 -13.05 3.14
N GLY A 252 -7.91 -12.62 2.33
CA GLY A 252 -8.13 -12.28 0.93
C GLY A 252 -8.75 -13.43 0.13
N VAL A 253 -8.33 -14.67 0.36
CA VAL A 253 -8.92 -15.87 -0.26
C VAL A 253 -10.35 -16.10 0.21
N LEU A 254 -10.61 -15.98 1.52
CA LEU A 254 -11.97 -16.16 2.05
C LEU A 254 -12.93 -15.08 1.55
N ILE A 255 -12.49 -13.82 1.57
CA ILE A 255 -13.25 -12.67 1.05
C ILE A 255 -13.56 -12.85 -0.43
N ALA A 256 -12.59 -13.30 -1.23
CA ALA A 256 -12.78 -13.52 -2.66
C ALA A 256 -13.84 -14.60 -2.99
N ARG A 257 -14.16 -15.49 -2.03
CA ARG A 257 -15.19 -16.54 -2.19
C ARG A 257 -16.60 -16.06 -1.80
N VAL A 258 -16.73 -14.91 -1.15
CA VAL A 258 -18.02 -14.39 -0.65
C VAL A 258 -18.49 -13.23 -1.53
N PRO A 259 -19.52 -13.41 -2.39
CA PRO A 259 -19.99 -12.36 -3.29
C PRO A 259 -20.41 -11.06 -2.57
N ALA A 260 -20.99 -11.17 -1.37
CA ALA A 260 -21.39 -10.03 -0.55
C ALA A 260 -20.21 -9.12 -0.14
N LEU A 261 -18.99 -9.66 -0.10
CA LEU A 261 -17.76 -8.90 0.18
C LEU A 261 -17.06 -8.42 -1.10
N GLY A 262 -17.75 -8.47 -2.24
CA GLY A 262 -17.23 -7.98 -3.53
C GLY A 262 -16.79 -6.51 -3.49
N PHE A 263 -17.35 -5.70 -2.58
CA PHE A 263 -16.89 -4.32 -2.36
C PHE A 263 -15.43 -4.25 -1.88
N VAL A 264 -14.97 -5.19 -1.05
CA VAL A 264 -13.57 -5.22 -0.59
C VAL A 264 -12.63 -5.44 -1.77
N ARG A 265 -12.98 -6.41 -2.63
CA ARG A 265 -12.25 -6.64 -3.89
C ARG A 265 -12.28 -5.39 -4.77
N HIS A 266 -13.42 -4.72 -4.87
CA HIS A 266 -13.55 -3.47 -5.64
C HIS A 266 -12.61 -2.38 -5.12
N LEU A 267 -12.55 -2.15 -3.81
CA LEU A 267 -11.61 -1.22 -3.17
C LEU A 267 -10.16 -1.62 -3.48
N GLY A 268 -9.86 -2.93 -3.47
CA GLY A 268 -8.55 -3.47 -3.81
C GLY A 268 -8.07 -3.21 -5.23
N THR A 269 -9.00 -3.04 -6.18
CA THR A 269 -8.65 -2.61 -7.56
C THR A 269 -8.36 -1.12 -7.66
N ARG A 270 -8.70 -0.32 -6.64
CA ARG A 270 -8.60 1.14 -6.58
C ARG A 270 -7.83 1.61 -5.34
N THR A 271 -6.82 0.85 -4.91
CA THR A 271 -6.08 1.21 -3.69
C THR A 271 -5.35 2.54 -3.81
N LEU A 272 -4.89 2.93 -5.01
CA LEU A 272 -4.09 4.14 -5.19
C LEU A 272 -4.88 5.42 -4.90
N PRO A 273 -6.08 5.67 -5.51
CA PRO A 273 -6.90 6.83 -5.14
C PRO A 273 -7.22 6.89 -3.64
N ILE A 274 -7.59 5.77 -3.04
CA ILE A 274 -7.87 5.71 -1.59
C ILE A 274 -6.62 6.07 -0.78
N TYR A 275 -5.46 5.51 -1.15
CA TYR A 275 -4.20 5.73 -0.46
C TYR A 275 -3.76 7.20 -0.49
N VAL A 276 -3.92 7.91 -1.60
CA VAL A 276 -3.46 9.31 -1.67
C VAL A 276 -4.48 10.31 -1.11
N VAL A 277 -5.78 9.98 -1.15
CA VAL A 277 -6.85 10.90 -0.77
C VAL A 277 -7.31 10.76 0.69
N HIS A 278 -7.17 9.59 1.33
CA HIS A 278 -7.73 9.36 2.67
C HIS A 278 -7.23 10.34 3.74
N ALA A 279 -6.00 10.86 3.59
CA ALA A 279 -5.39 11.77 4.55
C ALA A 279 -6.14 13.12 4.63
N PHE A 280 -6.79 13.58 3.56
CA PHE A 280 -7.48 14.88 3.52
C PHE A 280 -8.65 14.96 4.52
N PRO A 281 -9.70 14.11 4.42
CA PRO A 281 -10.80 14.17 5.39
C PRO A 281 -10.36 13.83 6.82
N ILE A 282 -9.36 12.95 6.99
CA ILE A 282 -8.85 12.58 8.31
C ILE A 282 -8.13 13.76 8.99
N THR A 283 -7.21 14.41 8.29
CA THR A 283 -6.47 15.56 8.84
C THR A 283 -7.36 16.78 9.01
N ALA A 284 -8.36 16.97 8.14
CA ALA A 284 -9.38 17.99 8.31
C ALA A 284 -10.21 17.77 9.58
N ALA A 285 -10.71 16.55 9.80
CA ALA A 285 -11.45 16.21 11.00
C ALA A 285 -10.63 16.46 12.27
N ALA A 286 -9.37 16.01 12.29
CA ALA A 286 -8.48 16.26 13.42
C ALA A 286 -8.27 17.75 13.67
N ALA A 287 -7.88 18.51 12.64
CA ALA A 287 -7.63 19.95 12.75
C ALA A 287 -8.86 20.75 13.22
N LEU A 288 -10.05 20.38 12.76
CA LEU A 288 -11.31 21.02 13.16
C LEU A 288 -11.72 20.69 14.60
N LEU A 289 -11.30 19.54 15.13
CA LEU A 289 -11.60 19.10 16.49
C LEU A 289 -10.55 19.54 17.50
N THR A 290 -9.30 19.73 17.06
CA THR A 290 -8.20 20.21 17.91
C THR A 290 -8.55 21.54 18.57
N GLY A 291 -8.21 21.66 19.87
CA GLY A 291 -8.46 22.88 20.63
C GLY A 291 -9.91 23.11 21.05
N ARG A 292 -10.84 22.21 20.68
CA ARG A 292 -12.24 22.28 21.13
C ARG A 292 -12.42 21.42 22.38
N ALA A 293 -12.81 22.05 23.49
CA ALA A 293 -13.27 21.36 24.70
C ALA A 293 -14.71 20.89 24.48
N ILE A 294 -14.87 19.76 23.78
CA ILE A 294 -16.18 19.13 23.55
C ILE A 294 -16.28 17.92 24.48
N ASP A 295 -17.27 17.96 25.39
CA ASP A 295 -17.62 16.82 26.22
C ASP A 295 -18.40 15.80 25.38
N TRP A 296 -17.68 14.85 24.80
CA TRP A 296 -18.29 13.80 24.00
C TRP A 296 -19.02 12.78 24.88
N PRO A 297 -20.24 12.37 24.51
CA PRO A 297 -20.93 11.28 25.19
C PRO A 297 -20.05 10.01 25.27
N PRO A 298 -20.14 9.23 26.35
CA PRO A 298 -19.45 7.95 26.45
C PRO A 298 -19.78 7.06 25.24
N GLY A 299 -18.75 6.46 24.65
CA GLY A 299 -18.90 5.60 23.47
C GLY A 299 -18.85 6.34 22.13
N THR A 300 -18.78 7.67 22.07
CA THR A 300 -18.68 8.41 20.79
C THR A 300 -17.49 7.92 19.93
N GLY A 301 -16.35 7.63 20.57
CA GLY A 301 -15.18 7.08 19.88
C GLY A 301 -15.39 5.72 19.20
N LEU A 302 -16.34 4.90 19.69
CA LEU A 302 -16.69 3.63 19.03
C LEU A 302 -17.24 3.85 17.61
N ILE A 303 -17.95 4.95 17.41
CA ILE A 303 -18.59 5.30 16.13
C ILE A 303 -17.71 6.23 15.31
N ALA A 304 -17.04 7.20 15.96
CA ALA A 304 -16.26 8.24 15.29
C ALA A 304 -15.15 7.66 14.39
N VAL A 305 -14.42 6.65 14.87
CA VAL A 305 -13.33 6.01 14.10
C VAL A 305 -13.84 5.27 12.85
N PRO A 306 -14.80 4.32 12.95
CA PRO A 306 -15.39 3.69 11.77
C PRO A 306 -16.06 4.68 10.82
N LEU A 307 -16.76 5.68 11.36
CA LEU A 307 -17.41 6.71 10.55
C LEU A 307 -16.40 7.52 9.77
N LEU A 308 -15.34 8.02 10.40
CA LEU A 308 -14.28 8.77 9.73
C LEU A 308 -13.57 7.90 8.67
N THR A 309 -13.36 6.62 8.97
CA THR A 309 -12.80 5.65 8.02
C THR A 309 -13.69 5.51 6.79
N LEU A 310 -15.00 5.33 7.00
CA LEU A 310 -15.99 5.22 5.93
C LEU A 310 -16.05 6.49 5.09
N VAL A 311 -16.15 7.66 5.74
CA VAL A 311 -16.17 8.97 5.08
C VAL A 311 -14.92 9.15 4.22
N ALA A 312 -13.74 8.82 4.75
CA ALA A 312 -12.49 8.94 4.01
C ALA A 312 -12.44 8.04 2.76
N ILE A 313 -12.92 6.79 2.87
CA ILE A 313 -12.99 5.87 1.73
C ILE A 313 -14.02 6.35 0.70
N LEU A 314 -15.22 6.73 1.13
CA LEU A 314 -16.28 7.22 0.25
C LEU A 314 -15.87 8.51 -0.46
N PHE A 315 -15.23 9.43 0.26
CA PHE A 315 -14.69 10.67 -0.32
C PHE A 315 -13.65 10.36 -1.40
N ALA A 316 -12.70 9.45 -1.13
CA ALA A 316 -11.71 9.04 -2.11
C ALA A 316 -12.33 8.36 -3.34
N MET A 317 -13.32 7.49 -3.16
CA MET A 317 -14.03 6.84 -4.26
C MET A 317 -14.88 7.83 -5.07
N GLY A 318 -15.52 8.79 -4.41
CA GLY A 318 -16.23 9.88 -5.07
C GLY A 318 -15.29 10.66 -5.96
N LEU A 319 -14.15 11.11 -5.41
CA LEU A 319 -13.14 11.86 -6.15
C LEU A 319 -12.58 11.05 -7.34
N ASP A 320 -12.25 9.77 -7.14
CA ASP A 320 -11.84 8.86 -8.22
C ASP A 320 -12.89 8.82 -9.33
N ARG A 321 -14.16 8.61 -9.00
CA ARG A 321 -15.24 8.57 -9.98
C ARG A 321 -15.45 9.89 -10.73
N PHE A 322 -15.19 11.03 -10.08
CA PHE A 322 -15.33 12.33 -10.71
C PHE A 322 -14.14 12.69 -11.60
N VAL A 323 -12.94 12.32 -11.21
CA VAL A 323 -11.70 12.72 -11.87
C VAL A 323 -11.25 11.71 -12.93
N SER A 324 -11.38 10.42 -12.65
CA SER A 324 -10.91 9.36 -13.54
C SER A 324 -11.66 9.40 -14.87
N GLY A 325 -10.89 9.54 -15.95
CA GLY A 325 -11.40 9.71 -17.32
C GLY A 325 -11.72 11.16 -17.73
N ARG A 326 -11.65 12.13 -16.81
CA ARG A 326 -11.85 13.56 -17.12
C ARG A 326 -10.57 14.38 -17.04
N VAL A 327 -9.68 14.05 -16.09
CA VAL A 327 -8.42 14.78 -15.89
C VAL A 327 -7.27 13.79 -15.85
N HIS A 328 -6.42 13.82 -16.88
CA HIS A 328 -5.17 13.07 -16.90
C HIS A 328 -4.15 13.72 -15.95
N GLY A 329 -3.31 12.92 -15.29
CA GLY A 329 -2.27 13.43 -14.39
C GLY A 329 -2.60 13.37 -12.89
N ILE A 330 -3.85 13.16 -12.48
CA ILE A 330 -4.21 13.18 -11.06
C ILE A 330 -3.96 11.82 -10.37
N PHE A 331 -4.43 10.73 -10.99
CA PHE A 331 -4.23 9.37 -10.47
C PHE A 331 -3.29 8.53 -11.35
N ASP A 332 -2.98 8.99 -12.56
CA ASP A 332 -2.06 8.36 -13.49
C ASP A 332 -1.08 9.41 -14.00
N ALA A 333 0.22 9.10 -14.03
CA ALA A 333 1.22 10.03 -14.50
C ALA A 333 1.09 10.28 -16.02
N PRO A 334 1.18 11.53 -16.49
CA PRO A 334 1.01 11.87 -17.91
C PRO A 334 2.15 11.35 -18.80
N LEU A 335 3.27 10.93 -18.20
CA LEU A 335 4.52 10.58 -18.88
C LEU A 335 4.55 9.15 -19.45
N VAL A 336 3.50 8.36 -19.27
CA VAL A 336 3.41 7.00 -19.82
C VAL A 336 2.33 6.96 -20.88
N GLU A 337 2.72 7.20 -22.14
CA GLU A 337 1.89 6.73 -23.25
C GLU A 337 1.68 5.22 -23.10
N PRO A 338 0.43 4.74 -23.18
CA PRO A 338 0.19 3.30 -23.23
C PRO A 338 0.95 2.73 -24.44
N ALA A 339 1.60 1.58 -24.27
CA ALA A 339 2.41 0.93 -25.32
C ALA A 339 1.64 0.73 -26.65
N SER A 340 0.31 0.76 -26.62
CA SER A 340 -0.57 0.75 -27.79
C SER A 340 -0.44 1.99 -28.68
N ALA A 341 -0.17 3.17 -28.11
CA ALA A 341 0.04 4.42 -28.86
C ALA A 341 1.39 4.40 -29.61
N SER A 342 2.44 3.90 -28.95
CA SER A 342 3.75 3.70 -29.55
C SER A 342 3.73 2.69 -30.71
N LYS A 343 2.90 1.65 -30.64
CA LYS A 343 2.76 0.65 -31.72
C LYS A 343 2.03 1.23 -32.93
N ARG A 344 0.92 1.96 -32.72
CA ARG A 344 0.20 2.68 -33.79
C ARG A 344 1.07 3.73 -34.49
N ALA A 345 1.84 4.50 -33.73
CA ALA A 345 2.74 5.51 -34.30
C ALA A 345 3.92 4.91 -35.08
N ARG A 346 4.30 3.66 -34.79
CA ARG A 346 5.37 2.94 -35.49
C ARG A 346 4.85 2.26 -36.77
N ASP A 347 3.65 1.69 -36.74
CA ASP A 347 3.01 1.10 -37.92
C ASP A 347 2.57 2.16 -38.95
N GLN A 348 2.23 3.38 -38.51
CA GLN A 348 1.92 4.50 -39.40
C GLN A 348 3.15 5.16 -40.05
N ARG A 349 4.37 4.84 -39.59
CA ARG A 349 5.62 5.41 -40.14
C ARG A 349 6.33 4.48 -41.12
N ILE A 350 5.76 3.33 -41.46
CA ILE A 350 6.28 2.50 -42.57
C ILE A 350 5.72 3.09 -43.86
N PRO A 351 6.52 3.75 -44.72
CA PRO A 351 6.04 4.14 -46.03
C PRO A 351 5.74 2.86 -46.80
N LEU A 352 4.54 2.76 -47.37
CA LEU A 352 4.19 1.76 -48.37
C LEU A 352 5.12 1.96 -49.58
N ALA A 353 6.31 1.37 -49.52
CA ALA A 353 7.20 1.28 -50.66
C ALA A 353 6.72 0.13 -51.55
N ARG A 354 6.14 0.52 -52.68
CA ARG A 354 5.97 -0.23 -53.94
C ARG A 354 5.09 -1.48 -53.91
N ARG A 355 3.98 -1.42 -54.66
CA ARG A 355 3.89 -2.08 -55.97
C ARG A 355 2.89 -1.36 -56.85
#